data_AF-A0A7S2HWV8-F1
#
_entry.id   AF-A0A7S2HWV8-F1
#
_cell.length_a   1.000
_cell.length_b   1.000
_cell.length_c   1.000
_cell.angle_alpha   90.00
_cell.angle_beta   90.00
_cell.angle_gamma   90.00
#
_symmetry.space_group_name_H-M   'P 1'
#
loop_
_entity.id
_entity.type
_entity.pdbx_description
1 polymer ?
#
loop_
_entity_poly.entity_id
_entity_poly.type
_entity_poly.pdbx_seq_one_letter_code
_entity_poly.pdbx_strand_id
1 'polypeptide(L)'
;FWLKQAAWLESKRVRGLRSSTLHAQGVPHTSPSPWSQTSARAAGMNTPGTNEAENGNGAESSSFARQVRPGFITLLILQTLLLVVRWRMGDAHGALLMLAVIAVGVLALSVGARGGIDEVYGGYYGLMALVSGLLDLNLAIENLVWGEWRHLHRSSGKISLAVFLKPLMYLVCALVQLLSSFIAYLLYKEVEGDTDFDAAEPVFATPNQARIYNAVLSHSERQASTQARQHVGGLPPVKPFAGSVHKLP
;
A
#
# COMPACT_ATOMS: atom_id res chain seq x y z
N PHE A 1 -23.28 21.45 -19.87
CA PHE A 1 -21.85 21.32 -19.50
C PHE A 1 -21.43 19.85 -19.38
N TRP A 2 -22.10 19.06 -18.53
CA TRP A 2 -21.82 17.63 -18.33
C TRP A 2 -21.84 16.74 -19.59
N LEU A 3 -22.77 16.96 -20.52
CA LEU A 3 -22.81 16.22 -21.79
C LEU A 3 -21.58 16.46 -22.69
N LYS A 4 -20.95 17.64 -22.62
CA LYS A 4 -19.71 17.93 -23.35
C LYS A 4 -18.49 17.28 -22.69
N GLN A 5 -18.49 17.14 -21.36
CA GLN A 5 -17.43 16.42 -20.64
C GLN A 5 -17.49 14.90 -20.88
N ALA A 6 -18.70 14.33 -20.92
CA ALA A 6 -18.87 12.91 -21.23
C ALA A 6 -18.37 12.56 -22.65
N ALA A 7 -18.76 13.36 -23.66
CA ALA A 7 -18.30 13.18 -25.04
C ALA A 7 -16.77 13.35 -25.20
N TRP A 8 -16.15 14.20 -24.39
CA TRP A 8 -14.69 14.41 -24.41
C TRP A 8 -13.93 13.23 -23.80
N LEU A 9 -14.43 12.62 -22.73
CA LEU A 9 -13.84 11.43 -22.11
C LEU A 9 -13.93 10.20 -23.03
N GLU A 10 -15.05 10.04 -23.73
CA GLU A 10 -15.24 8.95 -24.69
C GLU A 10 -14.29 9.08 -25.90
N SER A 11 -14.04 10.32 -26.36
CA SER A 11 -13.08 10.62 -27.43
C SER A 11 -11.61 10.35 -27.05
N LYS A 12 -11.26 10.44 -25.75
CA LYS A 12 -9.93 10.04 -25.27
C LYS A 12 -9.78 8.53 -25.15
N ARG A 13 -10.83 7.82 -24.76
CA ARG A 13 -10.83 6.35 -24.63
C ARG A 13 -10.57 5.64 -25.96
N VAL A 14 -11.19 6.12 -27.04
CA VAL A 14 -11.03 5.54 -28.39
C VAL A 14 -9.63 5.80 -28.97
N ARG A 15 -8.97 6.91 -28.57
CA ARG A 15 -7.60 7.23 -29.02
C ARG A 15 -6.52 6.44 -28.28
N GLY A 16 -6.73 6.06 -27.02
CA GLY A 16 -5.77 5.26 -26.25
C GLY A 16 -5.62 3.81 -26.77
N LEU A 17 -6.71 3.21 -27.28
CA LEU A 17 -6.71 1.83 -27.76
C LEU A 17 -6.01 1.61 -29.11
N ARG A 18 -5.70 2.67 -29.86
CA ARG A 18 -4.99 2.56 -31.16
C ARG A 18 -3.45 2.59 -31.04
N SER A 19 -2.88 2.91 -29.88
CA SER A 19 -1.42 3.03 -29.72
C SER A 19 -0.69 1.76 -29.27
N SER A 20 -1.38 0.67 -28.96
CA SER A 20 -0.75 -0.53 -28.35
C SER A 20 -0.42 -1.67 -29.33
N THR A 21 -0.44 -1.42 -30.66
CA THR A 21 -0.32 -2.51 -31.65
C THR A 21 0.91 -2.45 -32.55
N LEU A 22 2.02 -1.81 -32.14
CA LEU A 22 3.26 -1.81 -32.92
C LEU A 22 4.49 -1.81 -31.99
N HIS A 23 5.05 -3.01 -31.75
CA HIS A 23 6.49 -3.35 -31.67
C HIS A 23 6.67 -4.69 -30.92
N ALA A 24 6.29 -5.79 -31.56
CA ALA A 24 6.87 -7.10 -31.29
C ALA A 24 7.95 -7.34 -32.35
N GLN A 25 9.15 -6.81 -32.10
CA GLN A 25 10.32 -7.04 -32.94
C GLN A 25 11.22 -8.04 -32.23
N GLY A 26 11.44 -9.17 -32.88
CA GLY A 26 12.01 -10.39 -32.32
C GLY A 26 13.41 -10.21 -31.72
N VAL A 27 13.59 -10.81 -30.55
CA VAL A 27 14.90 -11.07 -29.96
C VAL A 27 15.35 -12.46 -30.42
N PRO A 28 16.54 -12.61 -30.99
CA PRO A 28 17.05 -13.90 -31.45
C PRO A 28 17.32 -14.85 -30.29
N HIS A 29 16.93 -16.11 -30.50
CA HIS A 29 17.30 -17.27 -29.70
C HIS A 29 18.82 -17.33 -29.51
N THR A 30 19.30 -17.05 -28.30
CA THR A 30 20.66 -17.41 -27.88
C THR A 30 20.63 -18.81 -27.27
N SER A 31 21.38 -19.70 -27.90
CA SER A 31 21.55 -21.09 -27.48
C SER A 31 22.14 -21.18 -26.06
N PRO A 32 21.67 -22.10 -25.21
CA PRO A 32 22.24 -22.31 -23.89
C PRO A 32 23.68 -22.81 -24.00
N SER A 33 24.59 -22.16 -23.28
CA SER A 33 26.00 -22.56 -23.21
C SER A 33 26.16 -23.84 -22.38
N PRO A 34 27.03 -24.80 -22.77
CA PRO A 34 27.10 -26.13 -22.13
C PRO A 34 27.88 -26.20 -20.80
N TRP A 35 28.36 -25.08 -20.26
CA TRP A 35 29.35 -25.09 -19.18
C TRP A 35 28.77 -24.88 -17.77
N SER A 36 27.45 -24.78 -17.62
CA SER A 36 26.80 -24.49 -16.33
C SER A 36 26.31 -25.71 -15.55
N GLN A 37 26.59 -26.94 -15.99
CA GLN A 37 26.07 -28.16 -15.33
C GLN A 37 27.06 -28.93 -14.43
N THR A 38 28.31 -28.48 -14.25
CA THR A 38 29.34 -29.32 -13.59
C THR A 38 29.77 -28.90 -12.18
N SER A 39 29.16 -27.88 -11.55
CA SER A 39 29.56 -27.45 -10.18
C SER A 39 28.55 -27.78 -9.07
N ALA A 40 27.50 -28.55 -9.35
CA ALA A 40 26.46 -28.87 -8.35
C ALA A 40 26.74 -30.13 -7.50
N ARG A 41 27.96 -30.70 -7.50
CA ARG A 41 28.21 -32.03 -6.88
C ARG A 41 29.32 -32.13 -5.84
N ALA A 42 29.80 -31.04 -5.24
CA ALA A 42 30.81 -31.14 -4.18
C ALA A 42 30.75 -29.99 -3.15
N ALA A 43 29.69 -29.94 -2.35
CA ALA A 43 29.72 -29.27 -1.05
C ALA A 43 28.53 -29.73 -0.18
N GLY A 44 28.43 -31.05 0.04
CA GLY A 44 27.71 -31.56 1.20
C GLY A 44 28.53 -31.29 2.45
N MET A 45 28.50 -30.06 2.95
CA MET A 45 29.05 -29.70 4.25
C MET A 45 27.86 -29.35 5.15
N ASN A 46 27.43 -30.36 5.90
CA ASN A 46 26.42 -30.25 6.94
C ASN A 46 26.89 -29.23 7.97
N THR A 47 26.34 -28.02 7.93
CA THR A 47 26.45 -27.04 9.03
C THR A 47 25.56 -27.50 10.17
N PRO A 48 26.13 -27.92 11.31
CA PRO A 48 25.35 -28.30 12.48
C PRO A 48 24.84 -27.04 13.19
N GLY A 49 23.54 -27.00 13.44
CA GLY A 49 22.93 -26.42 14.63
C GLY A 49 23.32 -25.00 15.05
N THR A 50 22.54 -24.04 14.60
CA THR A 50 22.09 -22.91 15.44
C THR A 50 20.58 -22.77 15.27
N ASN A 51 19.85 -23.72 15.85
CA ASN A 51 18.43 -23.58 16.16
C ASN A 51 18.33 -22.73 17.44
N GLU A 52 18.60 -21.43 17.37
CA GLU A 52 18.41 -20.52 18.49
C GLU A 52 17.42 -19.42 18.11
N ALA A 53 16.16 -19.69 18.46
CA ALA A 53 15.29 -18.80 19.21
C ALA A 53 14.98 -17.38 18.67
N GLU A 54 15.13 -17.11 17.38
CA GLU A 54 14.72 -15.82 16.80
C GLU A 54 13.29 -15.85 16.21
N ASN A 55 12.31 -16.37 16.97
CA ASN A 55 10.94 -16.58 16.46
C ASN A 55 9.82 -16.15 17.43
N GLY A 56 10.08 -15.12 18.25
CA GLY A 56 9.15 -14.64 19.28
C GLY A 56 8.38 -13.35 18.95
N ASN A 57 9.00 -12.38 18.25
CA ASN A 57 8.44 -11.02 18.17
C ASN A 57 7.49 -10.77 16.97
N GLY A 58 7.49 -11.62 15.94
CA GLY A 58 6.57 -11.47 14.79
C GLY A 58 5.12 -11.91 15.09
N ALA A 59 4.84 -12.45 16.27
CA ALA A 59 3.50 -12.92 16.63
C ALA A 59 2.58 -11.79 17.11
N GLU A 60 3.12 -10.71 17.68
CA GLU A 60 2.31 -9.68 18.37
C GLU A 60 1.63 -8.70 17.39
N SER A 61 2.33 -8.23 16.34
CA SER A 61 1.76 -7.32 15.33
C SER A 61 0.63 -7.97 14.51
N SER A 62 0.65 -9.30 14.38
CA SER A 62 -0.43 -10.03 13.70
C SER A 62 -1.77 -9.98 14.45
N SER A 63 -1.79 -9.62 15.74
CA SER A 63 -2.98 -9.69 16.59
C SER A 63 -3.95 -8.53 16.37
N PHE A 64 -3.45 -7.30 16.27
CA PHE A 64 -4.27 -6.10 16.15
C PHE A 64 -4.84 -5.94 14.74
N ALA A 65 -4.03 -6.15 13.69
CA ALA A 65 -4.52 -6.21 12.31
C ALA A 65 -5.67 -7.22 12.14
N ARG A 66 -5.66 -8.32 12.91
CA ARG A 66 -6.74 -9.32 12.89
C ARG A 66 -8.00 -8.87 13.62
N GLN A 67 -7.86 -8.04 14.66
CA GLN A 67 -8.96 -7.48 15.44
C GLN A 67 -9.66 -6.32 14.73
N VAL A 68 -8.95 -5.53 13.93
CA VAL A 68 -9.53 -4.37 13.21
C VAL A 68 -10.25 -4.77 11.90
N ARG A 69 -9.87 -5.90 11.28
CA ARG A 69 -10.53 -6.45 10.08
C ARG A 69 -12.07 -6.48 10.14
N PRO A 70 -12.71 -7.06 11.16
CA PRO A 70 -14.18 -7.06 11.24
C PRO A 70 -14.76 -5.64 11.34
N GLY A 71 -14.03 -4.70 11.95
CA GLY A 71 -14.41 -3.28 11.97
C GLY A 71 -14.41 -2.66 10.57
N PHE A 72 -13.38 -2.95 9.77
CA PHE A 72 -13.32 -2.49 8.38
C PHE A 72 -14.47 -3.04 7.52
N ILE A 73 -14.76 -4.34 7.65
CA ILE A 73 -15.84 -5.01 6.91
C ILE A 73 -17.21 -4.44 7.32
N THR A 74 -17.45 -4.23 8.63
CA THR A 74 -18.72 -3.64 9.10
C THR A 74 -18.91 -2.23 8.59
N LEU A 75 -17.86 -1.41 8.54
CA LEU A 75 -17.91 -0.08 7.94
C LEU A 75 -18.21 -0.11 6.44
N LEU A 76 -17.64 -1.04 5.67
CA LEU A 76 -17.95 -1.18 4.24
C LEU A 76 -19.40 -1.60 3.99
N ILE A 77 -19.94 -2.50 4.82
CA ILE A 77 -21.35 -2.88 4.76
C ILE A 77 -22.23 -1.66 5.08
N LEU A 78 -21.89 -0.91 6.13
CA LEU A 78 -22.62 0.29 6.51
C LEU A 78 -22.59 1.36 5.40
N GLN A 79 -21.43 1.58 4.77
CA GLN A 79 -21.30 2.47 3.61
C GLN A 79 -22.15 2.00 2.43
N THR A 80 -22.21 0.70 2.18
CA THR A 80 -23.05 0.13 1.11
C THR A 80 -24.53 0.36 1.39
N LEU A 81 -24.97 0.22 2.64
CA LEU A 81 -26.35 0.55 3.03
C LEU A 81 -26.64 2.04 2.85
N LEU A 82 -25.73 2.92 3.28
CA LEU A 82 -25.86 4.36 3.10
C LEU A 82 -25.90 4.75 1.62
N LEU A 83 -25.11 4.08 0.76
CA LEU A 83 -25.16 4.25 -0.69
C LEU A 83 -26.56 3.95 -1.23
N VAL A 84 -27.18 2.84 -0.83
CA VAL A 84 -28.53 2.48 -1.29
C VAL A 84 -29.55 3.52 -0.84
N VAL A 85 -29.47 3.97 0.41
CA VAL A 85 -30.38 5.00 0.92
C VAL A 85 -30.17 6.32 0.17
N ARG A 86 -28.92 6.73 -0.07
CA ARG A 86 -28.59 7.95 -0.81
C ARG A 86 -29.03 7.91 -2.26
N TRP A 87 -28.89 6.74 -2.90
CA TRP A 87 -29.41 6.50 -4.25
C TRP A 87 -30.93 6.68 -4.30
N ARG A 88 -31.66 6.17 -3.29
CA ARG A 88 -33.12 6.34 -3.17
C ARG A 88 -33.55 7.79 -2.93
N MET A 89 -32.68 8.62 -2.34
CA MET A 89 -32.93 10.05 -2.18
C MET A 89 -32.74 10.86 -3.47
N GLY A 90 -32.23 10.24 -4.55
CA GLY A 90 -32.06 10.87 -5.86
C GLY A 90 -30.76 11.69 -6.01
N ASP A 91 -29.83 11.58 -5.06
CA ASP A 91 -28.51 12.23 -5.16
C ASP A 91 -27.52 11.31 -5.89
N ALA A 92 -27.60 11.35 -7.23
CA ALA A 92 -26.74 10.55 -8.09
C ALA A 92 -25.25 10.93 -7.94
N HIS A 93 -24.94 12.20 -7.69
CA HIS A 93 -23.55 12.66 -7.61
C HIS A 93 -22.86 12.14 -6.35
N GLY A 94 -23.49 12.30 -5.18
CA GLY A 94 -22.96 11.77 -3.93
C GLY A 94 -22.92 10.24 -3.92
N ALA A 95 -23.88 9.58 -4.58
CA ALA A 95 -23.85 8.12 -4.70
C ALA A 95 -22.68 7.62 -5.56
N LEU A 96 -22.29 8.35 -6.62
CA LEU A 96 -21.10 8.00 -7.42
C LEU A 96 -19.81 8.13 -6.60
N LEU A 97 -19.70 9.15 -5.76
CA LEU A 97 -18.55 9.33 -4.86
C LEU A 97 -18.46 8.18 -3.86
N MET A 98 -19.57 7.81 -3.22
CA MET A 98 -19.63 6.63 -2.34
C MET A 98 -19.26 5.32 -3.05
N LEU A 99 -19.75 5.12 -4.27
CA LEU A 99 -19.46 3.92 -5.04
C LEU A 99 -17.96 3.79 -5.31
N ALA A 100 -17.28 4.89 -5.61
CA ALA A 100 -15.84 4.91 -5.78
C ALA A 100 -15.09 4.52 -4.49
N VAL A 101 -15.49 5.06 -3.34
CA VAL A 101 -14.91 4.70 -2.03
C VAL A 101 -15.10 3.22 -1.72
N ILE A 102 -16.31 2.68 -1.94
CA ILE A 102 -16.61 1.25 -1.74
C ILE A 102 -15.76 0.40 -2.68
N ALA A 103 -15.62 0.78 -3.96
CA ALA A 103 -14.80 0.04 -4.91
C ALA A 103 -13.32 -0.03 -4.48
N VAL A 104 -12.76 1.07 -4.00
CA VAL A 104 -11.38 1.10 -3.47
C VAL A 104 -11.27 0.27 -2.18
N GLY A 105 -12.27 0.33 -1.29
CA GLY A 105 -12.26 -0.48 -0.07
C GLY A 105 -12.38 -1.98 -0.33
N VAL A 106 -13.18 -2.38 -1.33
CA VAL A 106 -13.25 -3.77 -1.82
C VAL A 106 -11.92 -4.16 -2.47
N LEU A 107 -11.28 -3.26 -3.21
CA LEU A 107 -9.96 -3.52 -3.79
C LEU A 107 -8.92 -3.80 -2.69
N ALA A 108 -8.90 -2.98 -1.64
CA ALA A 108 -8.02 -3.16 -0.47
C ALA A 108 -8.22 -4.51 0.22
N LEU A 109 -9.46 -5.02 0.28
CA LEU A 109 -9.77 -6.36 0.79
C LEU A 109 -9.36 -7.48 -0.19
N SER A 110 -9.48 -7.24 -1.49
CA SER A 110 -9.25 -8.27 -2.52
C SER A 110 -7.78 -8.53 -2.83
N VAL A 111 -6.94 -7.49 -2.75
CA VAL A 111 -5.50 -7.58 -3.08
C VAL A 111 -4.70 -8.21 -1.95
N GLY A 112 -5.17 -8.10 -0.70
CA GLY A 112 -4.50 -8.69 0.46
C GLY A 112 -4.43 -10.21 0.38
N ALA A 113 -3.26 -10.74 0.02
CA ALA A 113 -3.02 -12.18 0.01
C ALA A 113 -3.26 -12.77 1.42
N ARG A 114 -3.95 -13.92 1.49
CA ARG A 114 -4.28 -14.63 2.75
C ARG A 114 -5.21 -13.87 3.71
N GLY A 115 -6.10 -13.04 3.16
CA GLY A 115 -7.18 -12.39 3.92
C GLY A 115 -6.72 -11.22 4.79
N GLY A 116 -5.54 -10.67 4.51
CA GLY A 116 -5.07 -9.38 5.03
C GLY A 116 -5.72 -8.20 4.30
N ILE A 117 -5.54 -7.01 4.85
CA ILE A 117 -5.80 -5.75 4.14
C ILE A 117 -4.45 -5.32 3.60
N ASP A 118 -4.37 -5.01 2.30
CA ASP A 118 -3.17 -4.42 1.75
C ASP A 118 -3.01 -2.98 2.27
N GLU A 119 -1.86 -2.67 2.85
CA GLU A 119 -1.61 -1.46 3.63
C GLU A 119 -1.62 -0.21 2.72
N VAL A 120 -1.06 -0.35 1.52
CA VAL A 120 -1.00 0.72 0.52
C VAL A 120 -2.41 1.03 0.02
N TYR A 121 -3.18 0.01 -0.33
CA TYR A 121 -4.58 0.20 -0.73
C TYR A 121 -5.48 0.65 0.42
N GLY A 122 -5.18 0.24 1.66
CA GLY A 122 -5.84 0.71 2.88
C GLY A 122 -5.64 2.21 3.10
N GLY A 123 -4.42 2.72 2.89
CA GLY A 123 -4.12 4.15 2.90
C GLY A 123 -4.88 4.93 1.83
N TYR A 124 -4.90 4.43 0.58
CA TYR A 124 -5.67 5.05 -0.50
C TYR A 124 -7.17 5.09 -0.21
N TYR A 125 -7.72 4.00 0.34
CA TYR A 125 -9.10 3.95 0.80
C TYR A 125 -9.36 5.01 1.87
N GLY A 126 -8.50 5.10 2.88
CA GLY A 126 -8.63 6.08 3.97
C GLY A 126 -8.63 7.52 3.48
N LEU A 127 -7.75 7.87 2.54
CA LEU A 127 -7.68 9.20 1.94
C LEU A 127 -8.91 9.51 1.09
N MET A 128 -9.36 8.55 0.27
CA MET A 128 -10.58 8.70 -0.54
C MET A 128 -11.83 8.84 0.32
N ALA A 129 -11.92 8.09 1.43
CA ALA A 129 -12.98 8.20 2.41
C ALA A 129 -12.96 9.56 3.13
N LEU A 130 -11.78 10.10 3.46
CA LEU A 130 -11.64 11.43 4.06
C LEU A 130 -12.17 12.52 3.14
N VAL A 131 -11.69 12.55 1.89
CA VAL A 131 -12.07 13.57 0.90
C VAL A 131 -13.57 13.49 0.63
N SER A 132 -14.12 12.28 0.48
CA SER A 132 -15.56 12.09 0.31
C SER A 132 -16.34 12.56 1.54
N GLY A 133 -15.84 12.28 2.74
CA GLY A 133 -16.50 12.64 4.00
C GLY A 133 -16.58 14.15 4.19
N LEU A 134 -15.51 14.87 3.80
CA LEU A 134 -15.48 16.33 3.83
C LEU A 134 -16.44 16.95 2.79
N LEU A 135 -16.56 16.37 1.60
CA LEU A 135 -17.52 16.82 0.60
C LEU A 135 -18.97 16.62 1.08
N ASP A 136 -19.24 15.49 1.72
CA ASP A 136 -20.56 15.20 2.30
C ASP A 136 -20.86 16.11 3.50
N LEU A 137 -19.87 16.42 4.32
CA LEU A 137 -20.00 17.40 5.40
C LEU A 137 -20.29 18.80 4.87
N ASN A 138 -19.61 19.22 3.81
CA ASN A 138 -19.86 20.52 3.17
C ASN A 138 -21.30 20.61 2.64
N LEU A 139 -21.79 19.55 1.98
CA LEU A 139 -23.19 19.48 1.53
C LEU A 139 -24.19 19.48 2.70
N ALA A 140 -23.85 18.81 3.80
CA ALA A 140 -24.68 18.81 5.00
C ALA A 140 -24.80 20.21 5.60
N ILE A 141 -23.67 20.93 5.72
CA ILE A 141 -23.62 22.30 6.22
C ILE A 141 -24.37 23.25 5.29
N GLU A 142 -24.18 23.14 3.97
CA GLU A 142 -24.90 23.95 2.99
C GLU A 142 -26.42 23.74 3.13
N ASN A 143 -26.88 22.48 3.19
CA ASN A 143 -28.30 22.19 3.37
C ASN A 143 -28.85 22.67 4.71
N LEU A 144 -28.04 22.64 5.77
CA LEU A 144 -28.42 23.13 7.11
C LEU A 144 -28.57 24.65 7.11
N VAL A 145 -27.56 25.37 6.62
CA VAL A 145 -27.55 26.84 6.56
C VAL A 145 -28.67 27.38 5.67
N TRP A 146 -28.86 26.79 4.49
CA TRP A 146 -29.95 27.20 3.59
C TRP A 146 -31.33 26.81 4.12
N GLY A 147 -31.40 25.69 4.85
CA GLY A 147 -32.61 25.24 5.54
C GLY A 147 -33.04 26.21 6.62
N GLU A 148 -32.13 26.62 7.50
CA GLU A 148 -32.37 27.60 8.55
C GLU A 148 -32.71 28.98 7.97
N TRP A 149 -32.00 29.43 6.93
CA TRP A 149 -32.28 30.72 6.28
C TRP A 149 -33.70 30.78 5.72
N ARG A 150 -34.15 29.73 5.02
CA ARG A 150 -35.52 29.64 4.51
C ARG A 150 -36.55 29.55 5.62
N HIS A 151 -36.25 28.79 6.67
CA HIS A 151 -37.14 28.65 7.82
C HIS A 151 -37.38 30.00 8.51
N LEU A 152 -36.30 30.78 8.70
CA LEU A 152 -36.36 32.11 9.31
C LEU A 152 -37.23 33.09 8.49
N HIS A 153 -37.19 32.99 7.16
CA HIS A 153 -37.97 33.86 6.27
C HIS A 153 -39.44 33.43 6.10
N ARG A 154 -39.79 32.17 6.42
CA ARG A 154 -41.13 31.61 6.14
C ARG A 154 -41.96 31.40 7.41
N SER A 155 -41.74 32.28 8.38
CA SER A 155 -42.35 32.31 9.71
C SER A 155 -43.86 32.00 9.69
N SER A 156 -44.28 31.15 10.66
CA SER A 156 -45.66 30.81 11.06
C SER A 156 -46.27 29.47 10.61
N GLY A 157 -45.46 28.50 10.18
CA GLY A 157 -45.90 27.12 9.90
C GLY A 157 -45.35 26.08 10.87
N LYS A 158 -46.15 25.05 11.23
CA LYS A 158 -45.72 23.90 12.04
C LYS A 158 -44.46 23.27 11.43
N ILE A 159 -43.39 23.14 12.22
CA ILE A 159 -42.11 22.59 11.80
C ILE A 159 -42.28 21.09 11.49
N SER A 160 -42.07 20.70 10.24
CA SER A 160 -42.06 19.28 9.84
C SER A 160 -40.66 18.71 10.04
N LEU A 161 -40.55 17.69 10.89
CA LEU A 161 -39.29 16.97 11.13
C LEU A 161 -38.66 16.37 9.86
N ALA A 162 -39.47 16.15 8.82
CA ALA A 162 -39.01 15.65 7.52
C ALA A 162 -37.97 16.57 6.85
N VAL A 163 -37.96 17.87 7.19
CA VAL A 163 -37.00 18.83 6.63
C VAL A 163 -35.59 18.59 7.18
N PHE A 164 -35.47 18.15 8.44
CA PHE A 164 -34.17 17.86 9.07
C PHE A 164 -33.61 16.49 8.70
N LEU A 165 -34.45 15.58 8.21
CA LEU A 165 -34.03 14.22 7.90
C LEU A 165 -32.96 14.18 6.78
N LYS A 166 -33.08 15.05 5.77
CA LYS A 166 -32.08 15.14 4.69
C LYS A 166 -30.69 15.57 5.17
N PRO A 167 -30.50 16.74 5.82
CA PRO A 167 -29.18 17.14 6.31
C PRO A 167 -28.63 16.18 7.36
N LEU A 168 -29.49 15.59 8.20
CA LEU A 168 -29.07 14.57 9.16
C LEU A 168 -28.48 13.33 8.48
N MET A 169 -29.09 12.86 7.38
CA MET A 169 -28.55 11.73 6.62
C MET A 169 -27.19 12.04 6.00
N TYR A 170 -26.99 13.25 5.45
CA TYR A 170 -25.68 13.68 4.95
C TYR A 170 -24.63 13.77 6.07
N LEU A 171 -25.04 14.18 7.27
CA LEU A 171 -24.16 14.26 8.43
C LEU A 171 -23.75 12.87 8.95
N VAL A 172 -24.70 11.94 9.08
CA VAL A 172 -24.41 10.53 9.44
C VAL A 172 -23.47 9.90 8.42
N CYS A 173 -23.71 10.19 7.14
CA CYS A 173 -22.88 9.76 6.03
C CYS A 173 -21.44 10.28 6.13
N ALA A 174 -21.25 11.57 6.35
CA ALA A 174 -19.94 12.17 6.57
C ALA A 174 -19.23 11.55 7.79
N LEU A 175 -19.95 11.35 8.91
CA LEU A 175 -19.39 10.72 10.10
C LEU A 175 -18.90 9.29 9.84
N VAL A 176 -19.68 8.46 9.15
CA VAL A 176 -19.26 7.08 8.82
C VAL A 176 -18.03 7.08 7.92
N GLN A 177 -17.94 8.01 6.97
CA GLN A 177 -16.76 8.12 6.09
C GLN A 177 -15.52 8.62 6.85
N LEU A 178 -15.68 9.59 7.76
CA LEU A 178 -14.59 10.07 8.62
C LEU A 178 -14.11 9.00 9.60
N LEU A 179 -15.03 8.25 10.23
CA LEU A 179 -14.69 7.11 11.07
C LEU A 179 -13.95 6.05 10.27
N SER A 180 -14.37 5.80 9.04
CA SER A 180 -13.68 4.85 8.19
C SER A 180 -12.29 5.29 7.78
N SER A 181 -12.11 6.59 7.50
CA SER A 181 -10.79 7.16 7.27
C SER A 181 -9.91 7.08 8.50
N PHE A 182 -10.48 7.33 9.69
CA PHE A 182 -9.77 7.21 10.96
C PHE A 182 -9.30 5.78 11.23
N ILE A 183 -10.14 4.77 11.00
CA ILE A 183 -9.72 3.36 11.15
C ILE A 183 -8.63 3.01 10.13
N ALA A 184 -8.77 3.44 8.87
CA ALA A 184 -7.74 3.22 7.86
C ALA A 184 -6.41 3.90 8.23
N TYR A 185 -6.47 5.08 8.83
CA TYR A 185 -5.29 5.78 9.36
C TYR A 185 -4.65 5.04 10.54
N LEU A 186 -5.43 4.48 11.46
CA LEU A 186 -4.89 3.67 12.55
C LEU A 186 -4.18 2.42 12.02
N LEU A 187 -4.75 1.76 11.00
CA LEU A 187 -4.10 0.64 10.30
C LEU A 187 -2.80 1.07 9.64
N TYR A 188 -2.81 2.21 8.93
CA TYR A 188 -1.61 2.73 8.29
C TYR A 188 -0.51 3.08 9.32
N LYS A 189 -0.88 3.69 10.44
CA LYS A 189 0.07 4.09 11.49
C LYS A 189 0.71 2.89 12.20
N GLU A 190 -0.01 1.79 12.37
CA GLU A 190 0.53 0.56 12.94
C GLU A 190 1.64 -0.01 12.06
N VAL A 191 1.41 -0.05 10.75
CA VAL A 191 2.39 -0.50 9.75
C VAL A 191 3.63 0.39 9.74
N GLU A 192 3.41 1.71 9.74
CA GLU A 192 4.51 2.69 9.73
C GLU A 192 5.38 2.56 10.98
N GLY A 193 4.76 2.30 12.14
CA GLY A 193 5.46 2.08 13.41
C GLY A 193 6.35 0.84 13.44
N ASP A 194 5.97 -0.23 12.74
CA ASP A 194 6.82 -1.43 12.60
C ASP A 194 7.99 -1.16 11.64
N THR A 195 7.77 -0.41 10.54
CA THR A 195 8.84 -0.12 9.58
C THR A 195 9.93 0.83 10.11
N ASP A 196 9.62 1.71 11.05
CA ASP A 196 10.61 2.63 11.63
C ASP A 196 11.64 1.92 12.53
N PHE A 197 11.29 0.77 13.11
CA PHE A 197 12.21 -0.05 13.90
C PHE A 197 13.13 -0.91 13.01
N ASP A 198 12.64 -1.32 11.84
CA ASP A 198 13.40 -2.10 10.85
C ASP A 198 14.16 -1.23 9.83
N ALA A 199 13.96 0.09 9.81
CA ALA A 199 14.70 1.01 8.92
C ALA A 199 16.21 1.10 9.21
N ALA A 200 16.68 0.50 10.31
CA ALA A 200 18.11 0.28 10.55
C ALA A 200 18.65 -0.98 9.85
N GLU A 201 17.79 -1.87 9.35
CA GLU A 201 18.19 -2.98 8.49
C GLU A 201 18.29 -2.51 7.03
N PRO A 202 19.44 -2.69 6.36
CA PRO A 202 19.58 -2.30 4.96
C PRO A 202 18.60 -3.10 4.11
N VAL A 203 17.62 -2.40 3.52
CA VAL A 203 16.65 -2.94 2.56
C VAL A 203 17.39 -3.54 1.37
N PHE A 204 17.69 -4.83 1.44
CA PHE A 204 18.14 -5.59 0.28
C PHE A 204 16.94 -5.81 -0.62
N ALA A 205 16.81 -5.00 -1.67
CA ALA A 205 15.70 -5.02 -2.63
C ALA A 205 15.51 -6.37 -3.35
N THR A 206 16.43 -7.33 -3.18
CA THR A 206 16.26 -8.70 -3.66
C THR A 206 16.86 -9.72 -2.69
N PRO A 207 16.27 -10.93 -2.57
CA PRO A 207 16.86 -12.02 -1.78
C PRO A 207 18.27 -12.41 -2.24
N ASN A 208 18.61 -12.13 -3.50
CA ASN A 208 19.98 -12.31 -4.02
C ASN A 208 20.95 -11.25 -3.47
N GLN A 209 20.53 -9.99 -3.32
CA GLN A 209 21.37 -8.95 -2.72
C GLN A 209 21.67 -9.26 -1.25
N ALA A 210 20.70 -9.75 -0.49
CA ALA A 210 20.91 -10.19 0.89
C ALA A 210 21.96 -11.31 0.96
N ARG A 211 21.91 -12.31 0.06
CA ARG A 211 22.94 -13.36 -0.02
C ARG A 211 24.32 -12.82 -0.36
N ILE A 212 24.42 -11.89 -1.32
CA ILE A 212 25.70 -11.31 -1.72
C ILE A 212 26.29 -10.51 -0.56
N TYR A 213 25.49 -9.69 0.12
CA TYR A 213 25.95 -8.92 1.26
C TYR A 213 26.45 -9.81 2.40
N ASN A 214 25.68 -10.84 2.78
CA ASN A 214 26.09 -11.79 3.80
C ASN A 214 27.36 -12.56 3.41
N ALA A 215 27.51 -12.91 2.13
CA ALA A 215 28.74 -13.49 1.62
C ALA A 215 29.93 -12.53 1.78
N VAL A 216 29.77 -11.26 1.41
CA VAL A 216 30.81 -10.22 1.57
C VAL A 216 31.17 -10.00 3.04
N LEU A 217 30.17 -9.92 3.93
CA LEU A 217 30.40 -9.79 5.37
C LEU A 217 31.23 -10.96 5.91
N SER A 218 30.85 -12.19 5.58
CA SER A 218 31.56 -13.40 6.02
C SER A 218 33.01 -13.47 5.52
N HIS A 219 33.28 -12.89 4.35
CA HIS A 219 34.65 -12.79 3.81
C HIS A 219 35.47 -11.70 4.50
N SER A 220 34.85 -10.58 4.90
CA SER A 220 35.53 -9.50 5.63
C SER A 220 36.03 -9.94 7.00
N GLU A 221 35.25 -10.78 7.71
CA GLU A 221 35.58 -11.26 9.06
C GLU A 221 36.76 -12.27 9.06
N ARG A 222 36.86 -13.09 7.99
CA ARG A 222 38.01 -13.99 7.79
C ARG A 222 39.32 -13.23 7.52
N GLN A 223 39.26 -12.07 6.88
CA GLN A 223 40.46 -11.26 6.64
C GLN A 223 40.97 -10.63 7.94
N ALA A 224 40.08 -10.12 8.80
CA ALA A 224 40.45 -9.54 10.08
C ALA A 224 41.18 -10.54 11.00
N SER A 225 40.68 -11.78 11.07
CA SER A 225 41.27 -12.85 11.88
C SER A 225 42.62 -13.36 11.36
N THR A 226 42.81 -13.39 10.03
CA THR A 226 44.09 -13.80 9.43
C THR A 226 45.17 -12.72 9.60
N GLN A 227 44.79 -11.44 9.53
CA GLN A 227 45.70 -10.32 9.73
C GLN A 227 46.17 -10.20 11.19
N ALA A 228 45.29 -10.45 12.17
CA ALA A 228 45.67 -10.48 13.59
C ALA A 228 46.69 -11.59 13.91
N ARG A 229 46.66 -12.71 13.19
CA ARG A 229 47.60 -13.83 13.37
C ARG A 229 48.97 -13.60 12.75
N GLN A 230 49.09 -12.73 11.75
CA GLN A 230 50.36 -12.41 11.10
C GLN A 230 51.23 -11.42 11.90
N HIS A 231 50.68 -10.74 12.91
CA HIS A 231 51.47 -9.78 13.71
C HIS A 231 52.38 -10.43 14.77
N VAL A 232 52.32 -11.76 14.95
CA VAL A 232 53.13 -12.49 15.95
C VAL A 232 54.41 -13.11 15.37
N GLY A 233 54.57 -13.12 14.04
CA GLY A 233 55.80 -13.59 13.38
C GLY A 233 56.36 -12.49 12.48
N GLY A 234 57.47 -11.87 12.87
CA GLY A 234 58.10 -10.70 12.23
C GLY A 234 58.64 -10.92 10.80
N LEU A 235 57.77 -11.30 9.88
CA LEU A 235 58.02 -11.31 8.44
C LEU A 235 57.40 -10.06 7.80
N PRO A 236 58.11 -9.44 6.83
CA PRO A 236 57.68 -8.18 6.23
C PRO A 236 56.33 -8.33 5.50
N PRO A 237 55.47 -7.30 5.55
CA PRO A 237 54.12 -7.36 5.00
C PRO A 237 54.17 -7.59 3.48
N VAL A 238 53.69 -8.76 3.05
CA VAL A 238 53.52 -9.09 1.64
C VAL A 238 52.34 -8.29 1.11
N LYS A 239 52.63 -7.26 0.32
CA LYS A 239 51.65 -6.35 -0.30
C LYS A 239 50.75 -7.15 -1.27
N PRO A 240 49.46 -7.39 -0.95
CA PRO A 240 48.57 -8.07 -1.88
C PRO A 240 48.19 -7.07 -2.97
N PHE A 241 48.43 -7.44 -4.22
CA PHE A 241 48.12 -6.67 -5.44
C PHE A 241 49.03 -5.47 -5.73
N ALA A 242 50.28 -5.75 -6.08
CA ALA A 242 51.00 -4.94 -7.07
C ALA A 242 50.54 -5.34 -8.48
N GLY A 243 49.26 -5.12 -8.80
CA GLY A 243 48.76 -5.32 -10.16
C GLY A 243 49.30 -4.22 -11.06
N SER A 244 50.20 -4.55 -11.96
CA SER A 244 50.68 -3.62 -13.00
C SER A 244 49.50 -3.23 -13.90
N VAL A 245 49.21 -1.93 -13.96
CA VAL A 245 48.16 -1.36 -14.81
C VAL A 245 48.55 -1.60 -16.28
N HIS A 246 47.99 -2.63 -16.89
CA HIS A 246 48.10 -2.83 -18.33
C HIS A 246 47.23 -1.79 -19.06
N LYS A 247 47.86 -0.85 -19.76
CA LYS A 247 47.18 -0.02 -20.76
C LYS A 247 46.79 -0.89 -21.96
N LEU A 248 45.51 -0.89 -22.30
CA LEU A 248 45.02 -1.50 -23.54
C LEU A 248 45.32 -0.55 -24.73
N PRO A 249 45.68 -1.10 -25.91
CA PRO A 249 45.91 -0.35 -27.14
C PRO A 249 44.61 0.18 -27.77
#